data_AF-A0A0C3E1N3-F1
#
_entry.id   AF-A0A0C3E1N3-F1
#
_cell.length_a   1.000
_cell.length_b   1.000
_cell.length_c   1.000
_cell.angle_alpha   90.00
_cell.angle_beta   90.00
_cell.angle_gamma   90.00
#
_symmetry.space_group_name_H-M   'P 1'
#
loop_
_entity.id
_entity.type
_entity.pdbx_description
1 polymer ?
#
loop_
_entity_poly.entity_id
_entity_poly.type
_entity_poly.pdbx_seq_one_letter_code
_entity_poly.pdbx_strand_id
1 'polypeptide(L)'
;GIKKARLPKIGFILDTSDAFGFLDPSLVLCACHLIPAFAEGRTDSLLPCGLSVVRENGDLDDWTAYYVNIFADRDMYACFIGFGVGHDAQYD
;
A
#
# COMPACT_ATOMS: atom_id res chain seq x y z
N GLY A 1 -11.81 3.88 -16.92
CA GLY A 1 -12.43 2.79 -16.14
C GLY A 1 -11.38 1.83 -15.62
N ILE A 2 -11.69 1.10 -14.55
CA ILE A 2 -10.82 0.16 -13.79
C ILE A 2 -9.97 -0.73 -14.70
N LYS A 3 -10.47 -1.10 -15.89
CA LYS A 3 -9.76 -1.87 -16.93
C LYS A 3 -8.38 -1.31 -17.34
N LYS A 4 -8.07 -0.04 -17.05
CA LYS A 4 -6.75 0.58 -17.29
C LYS A 4 -6.12 1.19 -16.02
N ALA A 5 -6.86 1.28 -14.92
CA ALA A 5 -6.36 1.90 -13.70
C ALA A 5 -5.48 0.88 -12.96
N ARG A 6 -4.27 1.29 -12.61
CA ARG A 6 -3.36 0.50 -11.75
C ARG A 6 -3.28 1.21 -10.41
N LEU A 7 -3.36 0.46 -9.32
CA LEU A 7 -3.08 1.04 -8.00
C LEU A 7 -1.66 1.59 -7.99
N PRO A 8 -1.44 2.76 -7.37
CA PRO A 8 -0.09 3.25 -7.14
C PRO A 8 0.72 2.16 -6.42
N LYS A 9 1.96 1.96 -6.85
CA LYS A 9 2.87 0.98 -6.27
C LYS A 9 4.06 1.73 -5.69
N ILE A 10 4.42 1.39 -4.46
CA ILE A 10 5.55 1.95 -3.73
C ILE A 10 6.44 0.80 -3.22
N GLY A 11 7.66 1.11 -2.85
CA GLY A 11 8.59 0.16 -2.25
C GLY A 11 9.65 0.91 -1.46
N PHE A 12 10.43 0.16 -0.69
CA PHE A 12 11.57 0.73 0.02
C PHE A 12 12.68 1.08 -0.97
N ILE A 13 13.46 2.10 -0.62
CA ILE A 13 14.76 2.36 -1.24
C ILE A 13 15.85 1.73 -0.37
N LEU A 14 17.04 1.54 -0.93
CA LEU A 14 18.18 1.06 -0.17
C LEU A 14 18.39 1.93 1.06
N ASP A 15 18.47 1.30 2.22
CA ASP A 15 18.69 1.97 3.49
C ASP A 15 19.94 2.86 3.44
N THR A 16 19.76 4.12 3.86
CA THR A 16 20.83 5.13 4.00
C THR A 16 20.70 5.72 5.40
N SER A 17 21.77 6.33 5.94
CA SER A 17 21.85 6.73 7.37
C SER A 17 20.67 7.55 7.90
N ASP A 18 19.90 8.19 7.03
CA ASP A 18 18.83 9.11 7.36
C ASP A 18 17.51 8.78 6.63
N ALA A 19 17.33 7.54 6.16
CA ALA A 19 16.13 7.13 5.42
C ALA A 19 14.89 6.97 6.32
N PHE A 20 15.08 6.66 7.60
CA PHE A 20 14.01 6.39 8.56
C PHE A 20 14.03 7.36 9.73
N GLY A 21 12.86 7.90 10.04
CA GLY A 21 12.64 8.80 11.17
C GLY A 21 11.16 9.00 11.42
N PHE A 22 10.82 9.66 12.52
CA PHE A 22 9.45 10.04 12.80
C PHE A 22 9.12 11.35 12.09
N LEU A 23 8.04 11.34 11.31
CA LEU A 23 7.43 12.57 10.81
C LEU A 23 6.63 13.21 11.95
N ASP A 24 6.60 14.54 12.01
CA ASP A 24 5.67 15.26 12.88
C ASP A 24 4.22 14.79 12.57
N PRO A 25 3.48 14.25 13.56
CA PRO A 25 2.13 13.75 13.33
C PRO A 25 1.18 14.81 12.76
N SER A 26 1.42 16.10 13.00
CA SER A 26 0.63 17.19 12.42
C SER A 26 0.77 17.33 10.91
N LEU A 27 1.82 16.75 10.32
CA LEU A 27 2.05 16.71 8.86
C LEU A 27 1.35 15.52 8.19
N VAL A 28 0.80 14.57 8.96
CA VAL A 28 0.12 13.39 8.41
C VAL A 28 -1.32 13.76 8.03
N LEU A 29 -1.62 13.75 6.74
CA LEU A 29 -2.96 14.07 6.23
C LEU A 29 -3.95 12.91 6.40
N CYS A 30 -3.53 11.69 6.07
CA CYS A 30 -4.34 10.49 6.19
C CYS A 30 -3.48 9.22 6.24
N ALA A 31 -4.01 8.18 6.86
CA ALA A 31 -3.46 6.84 6.76
C ALA A 31 -4.05 6.14 5.53
N CYS A 32 -3.28 5.21 4.94
CA CYS A 32 -3.75 4.32 3.90
C CYS A 32 -3.35 2.88 4.21
N HIS A 33 -4.06 1.92 3.61
CA HIS A 33 -3.70 0.52 3.72
C HIS A 33 -2.71 0.14 2.62
N LEU A 34 -1.55 -0.37 3.00
CA LEU A 34 -0.57 -0.92 2.07
C LEU A 34 -0.83 -2.41 1.88
N ILE A 35 -1.00 -2.83 0.63
CA ILE A 35 -1.25 -4.22 0.26
C ILE A 35 0.03 -4.80 -0.34
N PRO A 36 0.60 -5.89 0.21
CA PRO A 36 1.77 -6.53 -0.38
C PRO A 36 1.59 -6.87 -1.86
N ALA A 37 2.60 -6.58 -2.68
CA ALA A 37 2.64 -7.02 -4.07
C ALA A 37 3.10 -8.49 -4.14
N PHE A 38 2.23 -9.43 -3.74
CA PHE A 38 2.56 -10.85 -3.59
C PHE A 38 3.31 -11.48 -4.78
N ALA A 39 2.96 -11.07 -6.00
CA ALA A 39 3.60 -11.57 -7.24
C ALA A 39 5.07 -11.17 -7.39
N GLU A 40 5.54 -10.16 -6.66
CA GLU A 40 6.93 -9.66 -6.67
C GLU A 40 7.78 -10.25 -5.55
N GLY A 41 7.18 -11.06 -4.68
CA GLY A 41 7.87 -11.78 -3.61
C GLY A 41 8.44 -10.86 -2.52
N ARG A 42 9.37 -11.41 -1.76
CA ARG A 42 10.01 -10.78 -0.60
C ARG A 42 11.51 -10.59 -0.85
N THR A 43 12.13 -9.66 -0.12
CA THR A 43 13.54 -9.30 -0.24
C THR A 43 14.11 -8.80 1.09
N ASP A 44 15.38 -9.10 1.33
CA ASP A 44 16.20 -8.63 2.45
C ASP A 44 17.28 -7.62 2.00
N SER A 45 17.21 -7.18 0.73
CA SER A 45 18.25 -6.35 0.10
C SER A 45 18.02 -4.84 0.23
N LEU A 46 16.77 -4.43 0.48
CA LEU A 46 16.38 -3.01 0.54
C LEU A 46 16.48 -2.45 1.96
N LEU A 47 16.16 -3.29 2.95
CA LEU A 47 16.18 -2.97 4.37
C LEU A 47 17.06 -3.96 5.13
N PRO A 48 17.64 -3.56 6.27
CA PRO A 48 18.41 -4.48 7.09
C PRO A 48 17.67 -5.78 7.40
N CYS A 49 18.35 -6.90 7.16
CA CYS A 49 17.86 -8.22 7.56
C CYS A 49 17.84 -8.32 9.09
N GLY A 50 16.76 -8.90 9.65
CA GLY A 50 16.65 -9.16 11.09
C GLY A 50 15.39 -8.60 11.77
N LEU A 51 15.46 -8.41 13.09
CA LEU A 51 14.31 -7.99 13.89
C LEU A 51 13.90 -6.55 13.56
N SER A 52 12.63 -6.38 13.21
CA SER A 52 11.99 -5.08 13.00
C SER A 52 10.70 -5.02 13.80
N VAL A 53 10.40 -3.86 14.40
CA VAL A 53 9.13 -3.62 15.13
C VAL A 53 7.91 -3.73 14.21
N VAL A 54 8.12 -3.58 12.89
CA VAL A 54 7.06 -3.60 11.87
C VAL A 54 6.89 -4.99 11.24
N ARG A 55 7.87 -5.90 11.41
CA ARG A 55 7.80 -7.27 10.89
C ARG A 55 7.01 -8.16 11.85
N GLU A 56 6.33 -9.16 11.29
CA GLU A 56 5.71 -10.21 12.09
C GLU A 56 6.78 -11.05 12.78
N ASN A 57 6.45 -11.62 13.95
CA ASN A 57 7.40 -12.41 14.73
C ASN A 57 7.93 -13.61 13.91
N GLY A 58 9.22 -13.54 13.55
CA GLY A 58 9.90 -14.60 12.80
C GLY A 58 10.24 -14.24 11.36
N ASP A 59 9.68 -13.16 10.82
CA ASP A 59 10.04 -12.67 9.49
C ASP A 59 11.40 -11.97 9.52
N LEU A 60 12.25 -12.27 8.52
CA LEU A 60 13.61 -11.72 8.38
C LEU A 60 13.76 -10.79 7.16
N ASP A 61 12.76 -10.77 6.28
CA ASP A 61 12.71 -10.01 5.03
C ASP A 61 11.40 -9.20 4.93
N ASP A 62 11.30 -8.31 3.93
CA ASP A 62 10.09 -7.52 3.65
C ASP A 62 9.54 -7.82 2.25
N TRP A 63 8.32 -7.38 1.97
CA TRP A 63 7.81 -7.40 0.60
C TRP A 63 8.58 -6.44 -0.29
N THR A 64 8.91 -6.86 -1.51
CA THR A 64 9.64 -6.04 -2.48
C THR A 64 8.90 -4.74 -2.84
N ALA A 65 7.57 -4.79 -2.85
CA ALA A 65 6.72 -3.64 -3.12
C ALA A 65 5.33 -3.78 -2.49
N TYR A 66 4.62 -2.66 -2.42
CA TYR A 66 3.27 -2.55 -1.89
C TYR A 66 2.40 -1.72 -2.84
N TYR A 67 1.14 -2.13 -3.01
CA TYR A 67 0.10 -1.31 -3.61
C TYR A 67 -0.53 -0.41 -2.56
N VAL A 68 -0.73 0.87 -2.90
CA VAL A 68 -1.42 1.84 -2.05
C VAL A 68 -2.93 1.69 -2.26
N ASN A 69 -3.66 1.33 -1.20
CA ASN A 69 -5.11 1.39 -1.24
C ASN A 69 -5.58 2.84 -1.17
N ILE A 70 -5.98 3.37 -2.32
CA ILE A 70 -6.55 4.72 -2.44
C ILE A 70 -8.03 4.79 -2.06
N PHE A 71 -8.65 3.68 -1.66
CA PHE A 71 -10.04 3.61 -1.23
C PHE A 71 -10.10 3.50 0.30
N ALA A 72 -10.34 4.62 0.97
CA ALA A 72 -10.42 4.68 2.43
C ALA A 72 -11.59 3.86 2.99
N ASP A 73 -12.65 3.71 2.20
CA ASP A 73 -13.82 2.90 2.52
C ASP A 73 -14.47 2.32 1.24
N ARG A 74 -15.52 1.54 1.45
CA ARG A 74 -16.29 0.89 0.38
C ARG A 74 -17.01 1.91 -0.51
N ASP A 75 -17.44 3.04 0.04
CA ASP A 75 -18.20 4.06 -0.70
C ASP A 75 -17.27 4.81 -1.66
N MET A 76 -16.04 5.11 -1.25
CA MET A 76 -14.99 5.64 -2.13
C MET A 76 -14.67 4.69 -3.28
N TYR A 77 -14.57 3.39 -3.00
CA TYR A 77 -14.41 2.38 -4.05
C TYR A 77 -15.61 2.41 -5.00
N ALA A 78 -16.83 2.37 -4.45
CA ALA A 78 -18.08 2.37 -5.21
C ALA A 78 -18.18 3.61 -6.12
N CYS A 79 -17.91 4.81 -5.61
CA CYS A 79 -17.81 6.05 -6.39
C CYS A 79 -16.76 5.96 -7.50
N PHE A 80 -15.57 5.44 -7.22
CA PHE A 80 -14.50 5.33 -8.22
C PHE A 80 -14.85 4.37 -9.36
N ILE A 81 -15.57 3.29 -9.05
CA ILE A 81 -15.99 2.30 -10.04
C ILE A 81 -17.31 2.66 -10.74
N GLY A 82 -17.96 3.75 -10.34
CA GLY A 82 -19.25 4.17 -10.88
C GLY A 82 -20.44 3.37 -10.33
N PHE A 83 -20.27 2.68 -9.21
CA PHE A 83 -21.30 1.91 -8.52
C PHE A 83 -21.84 2.79 -7.37
N GLY A 84 -22.93 3.53 -7.58
CA GLY A 84 -23.52 4.40 -6.56
C GLY A 84 -24.81 3.81 -5.96
N VAL A 85 -25.12 4.14 -4.70
CA VAL A 85 -26.42 3.80 -4.09
C VAL A 85 -27.53 4.42 -4.95
N GLY A 86 -28.40 3.58 -5.53
CA GLY A 86 -29.52 4.00 -6.39
C GLY A 86 -29.33 3.78 -7.89
N HIS A 87 -28.22 3.20 -8.34
CA HIS A 87 -27.99 2.89 -9.75
C HIS A 87 -28.17 1.37 -9.98
N ASP A 88 -29.11 0.98 -10.85
CA ASP A 88 -29.14 -0.38 -11.41
C ASP A 88 -27.87 -0.61 -12.23
N ALA A 89 -27.27 -1.79 -12.09
CA ALA A 89 -26.13 -2.18 -12.89
C ALA A 89 -26.51 -2.15 -14.38
N GLN A 90 -26.02 -1.15 -15.12
CA GLN A 90 -26.03 -1.22 -16.57
C GLN A 90 -25.01 -2.26 -16.99
N TYR A 91 -25.48 -3.49 -17.14
CA TYR A 91 -24.82 -4.50 -17.94
C TYR A 91 -24.98 -4.09 -19.41
N ASP A 92 -23.86 -3.79 -20.06
CA ASP A 92 -23.72 -3.95 -21.52
C ASP A 92 -23.16 -5.36 -21.79
#